data_AF-A0A355VAQ4-F1
#
_entry.id   AF-A0A355VAQ4-F1
#
_cell.length_a   1.000
_cell.length_b   1.000
_cell.length_c   1.000
_cell.angle_alpha   90.00
_cell.angle_beta   90.00
_cell.angle_gamma   90.00
#
_symmetry.space_group_name_H-M   'P 1'
#
loop_
_entity.id
_entity.type
_entity.pdbx_description
1 polymer ?
#
loop_
_entity_poly.entity_id
_entity_poly.type
_entity_poly.pdbx_seq_one_letter_code
_entity_poly.pdbx_strand_id
1 'polypeptide(L)'
;MYQAPSSENHDPRGNVSPLVSTSTLTRALGLASAMILLAACSEPAPDTVQDAMTEAAPDYLYDTEIRWTSYGIPHVKAEDWGSLGYGFAYATANDAICTIARDVLMVNGELSANFGRDGGNYESDVFHRAVLDDAMIERFRQGQSEQTIDFSAG
;
A
#
# COMPACT_ATOMS: atom_id res chain seq x y z
N MET A 1 28.70 22.22 -10.88
CA MET A 1 28.39 23.64 -11.09
C MET A 1 27.40 23.71 -12.24
N TYR A 2 26.13 23.95 -11.93
CA TYR A 2 25.03 23.94 -12.91
C TYR A 2 24.62 25.38 -13.17
N GLN A 3 24.79 25.86 -14.41
CA GLN A 3 24.43 27.21 -14.84
C GLN A 3 22.99 27.15 -15.39
N ALA A 4 22.07 27.92 -14.82
CA ALA A 4 20.72 28.12 -15.37
C ALA A 4 20.72 29.32 -16.35
N PRO A 5 19.99 29.26 -17.48
CA PRO A 5 19.82 30.41 -18.35
C PRO A 5 18.69 31.32 -17.86
N SER A 6 19.00 32.61 -17.84
CA SER A 6 18.12 33.75 -17.57
C SER A 6 17.14 33.99 -18.73
N SER A 7 15.84 34.00 -18.43
CA SER A 7 14.82 34.59 -19.31
C SER A 7 14.45 35.99 -18.81
N GLU A 8 14.86 36.99 -19.57
CA GLU A 8 14.44 38.38 -19.42
C GLU A 8 13.03 38.53 -20.02
N ASN A 9 12.09 39.09 -19.26
CA ASN A 9 10.81 39.57 -19.77
C ASN A 9 10.67 41.05 -19.40
N HIS A 10 10.66 41.90 -20.42
CA HIS A 10 10.36 43.32 -20.34
C HIS A 10 9.10 43.61 -21.17
N ASP A 11 8.03 44.06 -20.52
CA ASP A 11 7.00 44.90 -21.15
C ASP A 11 6.69 46.09 -20.22
N PRO A 12 6.96 47.34 -20.64
CA PRO A 12 6.80 48.53 -19.85
C PRO A 12 5.54 49.30 -20.26
N ARG A 13 4.36 49.01 -19.71
CA ARG A 13 3.23 49.96 -19.75
C ARG A 13 2.45 49.97 -18.45
N GLY A 14 2.54 51.10 -17.76
CA GLY A 14 1.90 51.34 -16.49
C GLY A 14 0.39 51.48 -16.61
N ASN A 15 -0.28 51.08 -15.54
CA ASN A 15 -1.49 51.72 -15.09
C ASN A 15 -1.59 51.52 -13.57
N VAL A 16 -1.47 52.61 -12.82
CA VAL A 16 -1.63 52.63 -11.36
C VAL A 16 -3.09 52.89 -11.02
N SER A 17 -3.84 51.82 -10.74
CA SER A 17 -5.17 51.93 -10.15
C SER A 17 -5.06 52.12 -8.64
N PRO A 18 -5.86 53.00 -8.03
CA PRO A 18 -5.81 53.25 -6.60
C PRO A 18 -6.28 52.03 -5.80
N LEU A 19 -5.55 51.71 -4.73
CA LEU A 19 -5.94 50.77 -3.70
C LEU A 19 -7.30 51.17 -3.12
N VAL A 20 -8.30 50.29 -3.24
CA VAL A 20 -9.41 50.23 -2.29
C VAL A 20 -9.22 48.95 -1.48
N SER A 21 -8.72 49.14 -0.27
CA SER A 21 -8.49 48.12 0.76
C SER A 21 -9.83 47.61 1.30
N THR A 22 -10.36 46.54 0.72
CA THR A 22 -11.53 45.80 1.23
C THR A 22 -11.07 44.60 2.08
N SER A 23 -10.22 44.84 3.08
CA SER A 23 -9.53 43.79 3.85
C SER A 23 -10.04 43.58 5.29
N THR A 24 -11.35 43.73 5.56
CA THR A 24 -11.83 43.65 6.96
C THR A 24 -13.06 42.79 7.23
N LEU A 25 -13.82 42.31 6.23
CA LEU A 25 -15.03 41.52 6.51
C LEU A 25 -14.92 39.99 6.35
N THR A 26 -13.89 39.45 5.69
CA THR A 26 -13.75 37.98 5.52
C THR A 26 -13.04 37.28 6.69
N ARG A 27 -12.50 38.02 7.68
CA ARG A 27 -11.78 37.44 8.83
C ARG A 27 -12.67 37.08 10.03
N ALA A 28 -13.91 37.57 10.09
CA ALA A 28 -14.81 37.29 11.21
C ALA A 28 -15.57 35.95 11.08
N LEU A 29 -15.67 35.38 9.87
CA LEU A 29 -16.36 34.10 9.65
C LEU A 29 -15.47 32.87 9.90
N GLY A 30 -14.14 33.02 9.84
CA GLY A 30 -13.20 31.92 10.06
C GLY A 30 -12.92 31.57 11.54
N LEU A 31 -13.19 32.49 12.46
CA LEU A 31 -12.95 32.27 13.90
C LEU A 31 -14.15 31.65 14.63
N ALA A 32 -15.37 31.78 14.10
CA ALA A 32 -16.56 31.17 14.68
C ALA A 32 -16.66 29.64 14.41
N SER A 33 -16.18 29.18 13.26
CA SER A 33 -16.16 27.74 12.92
C SER A 33 -15.05 26.95 13.63
N ALA A 34 -14.01 27.61 14.13
CA ALA A 34 -12.92 26.94 14.87
C ALA A 34 -13.26 26.69 16.35
N MET A 35 -14.18 27.46 16.96
CA MET A 35 -14.62 27.22 18.34
C MET A 35 -15.69 26.14 18.48
N ILE A 36 -16.48 25.88 17.44
CA ILE A 36 -17.49 24.81 17.45
C ILE A 36 -16.83 23.41 17.42
N LEU A 37 -15.61 23.31 16.88
CA LEU A 37 -14.84 22.05 16.83
C LEU A 37 -14.13 21.69 18.15
N LEU A 38 -13.96 22.63 19.10
CA LEU A 38 -13.31 22.36 20.39
C LEU A 38 -14.29 22.06 21.54
N ALA A 39 -15.60 22.25 21.35
CA ALA A 39 -16.61 21.99 22.37
C ALA A 39 -17.16 20.55 22.35
N ALA A 40 -16.75 19.71 21.40
CA ALA A 40 -17.18 18.31 21.29
C ALA A 40 -16.38 17.33 22.16
N CYS A 41 -15.44 17.80 22.99
CA CYS A 41 -14.57 16.95 23.81
C CYS A 41 -14.96 16.89 25.30
N SER A 42 -16.18 17.28 25.69
CA SER A 42 -16.55 17.26 27.11
C SER A 42 -18.01 16.84 27.34
N GLU A 43 -18.31 15.56 27.07
CA GLU A 43 -19.48 14.89 27.63
C GLU A 43 -19.06 14.06 28.87
N PRO A 44 -19.68 14.25 30.04
CA PRO A 44 -19.47 13.38 31.19
C PRO A 44 -20.16 12.03 30.94
N ALA A 45 -19.37 10.96 30.91
CA ALA A 45 -19.88 9.60 30.74
C ALA A 45 -20.74 9.17 31.95
N PRO A 46 -21.86 8.45 31.74
CA PRO A 46 -22.61 7.85 32.83
C PRO A 46 -21.84 6.67 33.41
N ASP A 47 -21.76 6.61 34.74
CA ASP A 47 -21.30 5.45 35.51
C ASP A 47 -22.28 4.29 35.34
N THR A 48 -22.06 3.45 34.33
CA THR A 48 -22.66 2.12 34.24
C THR A 48 -21.57 1.08 34.02
N VAL A 49 -21.22 0.43 35.13
CA VAL A 49 -20.86 -0.99 35.29
C VAL A 49 -20.63 -1.80 34.02
N GLN A 50 -19.40 -2.33 33.92
CA GLN A 50 -19.08 -3.71 33.55
C GLN A 50 -20.20 -4.47 32.83
N ASP A 51 -20.20 -4.37 31.50
CA ASP A 51 -20.77 -5.42 30.67
C ASP A 51 -19.67 -6.00 29.78
N ALA A 52 -19.71 -7.33 29.68
CA ALA A 52 -18.73 -8.26 29.14
C ALA A 52 -17.78 -7.72 28.05
N MET A 53 -16.48 -7.70 28.36
CA MET A 53 -15.44 -7.84 27.36
C MET A 53 -15.34 -9.33 26.96
N THR A 54 -16.41 -9.83 26.35
CA THR A 54 -16.28 -10.90 25.35
C THR A 54 -16.35 -10.19 24.02
N GLU A 55 -15.28 -9.47 23.69
CA GLU A 55 -15.02 -9.12 22.30
C GLU A 55 -14.83 -10.46 21.59
N ALA A 56 -15.79 -10.84 20.77
CA ALA A 56 -15.64 -12.02 19.92
C ALA A 56 -14.31 -11.83 19.18
N ALA A 57 -13.42 -12.83 19.30
CA ALA A 57 -12.16 -12.78 18.57
C ALA A 57 -12.47 -12.48 17.10
N PRO A 58 -11.73 -11.58 16.45
CA PRO A 58 -11.95 -11.27 15.04
C PRO A 58 -11.92 -12.58 14.24
N ASP A 59 -12.86 -12.71 13.30
CA ASP A 59 -12.91 -13.83 12.38
C ASP A 59 -11.74 -13.71 11.40
N TYR A 60 -10.65 -14.41 11.70
CA TYR A 60 -9.47 -14.45 10.83
C TYR A 60 -9.71 -15.43 9.69
N LEU A 61 -9.46 -14.98 8.45
CA LEU A 61 -9.57 -15.85 7.27
C LEU A 61 -8.55 -17.00 7.26
N TYR A 62 -7.42 -16.85 7.97
CA TYR A 62 -6.34 -17.83 8.05
C TYR A 62 -5.86 -17.96 9.50
N ASP A 63 -5.56 -19.19 9.93
CA ASP A 63 -5.09 -19.50 11.28
C ASP A 63 -3.78 -20.30 11.26
N THR A 64 -2.69 -19.68 11.69
CA THR A 64 -1.34 -20.27 11.63
C THR A 64 -0.51 -19.99 12.89
N GLU A 65 0.26 -20.99 13.30
CA GLU A 65 1.30 -20.87 14.34
C GLU A 65 2.68 -20.80 13.67
N ILE A 66 3.42 -19.71 13.90
CA ILE A 66 4.79 -19.53 13.39
C ILE A 66 5.77 -19.47 14.54
N ARG A 67 6.77 -20.35 14.53
CA ARG A 67 7.86 -20.37 15.50
C ARG A 67 9.20 -20.13 14.80
N TRP A 68 9.95 -19.15 15.28
CA TRP A 68 11.27 -18.84 14.77
C TRP A 68 12.36 -19.49 15.61
N THR A 69 13.34 -20.10 14.97
CA THR A 69 14.55 -20.61 15.62
C THR A 69 15.75 -19.70 15.32
N SER A 70 16.94 -20.09 15.80
CA SER A 70 18.17 -19.35 15.51
C SER A 70 18.37 -19.13 14.01
N TYR A 71 18.98 -18.01 13.65
CA TYR A 71 19.16 -17.55 12.26
C TYR A 71 17.87 -17.17 11.53
N GLY A 72 16.73 -17.06 12.23
CA GLY A 72 15.47 -16.66 11.60
C GLY A 72 14.89 -17.76 10.73
N ILE A 73 14.99 -19.03 11.12
CA ILE A 73 14.34 -20.12 10.37
C ILE A 73 12.90 -20.29 10.88
N PRO A 74 11.87 -20.08 10.04
CA PRO A 74 10.48 -20.23 10.44
C PRO A 74 10.04 -21.70 10.40
N HIS A 75 9.30 -22.11 11.41
CA HIS A 75 8.51 -23.34 11.43
C HIS A 75 7.03 -22.93 11.42
N VAL A 76 6.37 -23.15 10.29
CA VAL A 76 4.95 -22.80 10.09
C VAL A 76 4.10 -24.05 10.32
N LYS A 77 3.05 -23.92 11.13
CA LYS A 77 2.04 -24.96 11.37
C LYS A 77 0.65 -24.36 11.12
N ALA A 78 -0.22 -25.15 10.50
CA ALA A 78 -1.63 -24.84 10.32
C ALA A 78 -2.43 -26.15 10.21
N GLU A 79 -3.76 -26.06 10.38
CA GLU A 79 -4.67 -27.21 10.28
C GLU A 79 -5.25 -27.40 8.86
N ASP A 80 -5.06 -26.42 7.96
CA ASP A 80 -5.45 -26.46 6.56
C ASP A 80 -4.38 -25.85 5.64
N TRP A 81 -4.51 -26.10 4.33
CA TRP A 81 -3.52 -25.69 3.33
C TRP A 81 -3.49 -24.18 3.06
N GLY A 82 -4.63 -23.50 3.11
CA GLY A 82 -4.68 -22.04 2.91
C GLY A 82 -4.00 -21.32 4.06
N SER A 83 -4.31 -21.70 5.29
CA SER A 83 -3.63 -21.17 6.47
C SER A 83 -2.12 -21.48 6.49
N LEU A 84 -1.71 -22.66 5.98
CA LEU A 84 -0.30 -23.00 5.81
C LEU A 84 0.39 -22.12 4.76
N GLY A 85 -0.30 -21.86 3.64
CA GLY A 85 0.13 -20.93 2.59
C GLY A 85 0.37 -19.52 3.13
N TYR A 86 -0.63 -19.01 3.85
CA TYR A 86 -0.56 -17.70 4.50
C TYR A 86 0.64 -17.59 5.44
N GLY A 87 0.82 -18.57 6.34
CA GLY A 87 1.96 -18.57 7.28
C GLY A 87 3.31 -18.66 6.58
N PHE A 88 3.41 -19.44 5.50
CA PHE A 88 4.61 -19.53 4.66
C PHE A 88 4.91 -18.20 3.97
N ALA A 89 3.91 -17.58 3.35
CA ALA A 89 4.05 -16.30 2.66
C ALA A 89 4.44 -15.18 3.63
N TYR A 90 3.78 -15.13 4.79
CA TYR A 90 4.09 -14.17 5.86
C TYR A 90 5.55 -14.32 6.34
N ALA A 91 5.97 -15.54 6.65
CA ALA A 91 7.34 -15.79 7.10
C ALA A 91 8.38 -15.44 6.03
N THR A 92 8.12 -15.77 4.76
CA THR A 92 9.04 -15.45 3.66
C THR A 92 9.12 -13.93 3.41
N ALA A 93 7.98 -13.23 3.48
CA ALA A 93 7.91 -11.78 3.33
C ALA A 93 8.70 -11.05 4.42
N ASN A 94 8.72 -11.56 5.65
CA ASN A 94 9.49 -10.96 6.75
C ASN A 94 10.97 -10.73 6.39
N ASP A 95 11.56 -11.62 5.60
CA ASP A 95 12.99 -11.57 5.28
C ASP A 95 13.28 -11.04 3.86
N ALA A 96 12.34 -11.21 2.92
CA ALA A 96 12.62 -11.04 1.50
C ALA A 96 11.60 -10.20 0.72
N ILE A 97 10.74 -9.41 1.38
CA ILE A 97 9.65 -8.70 0.71
C ILE A 97 10.10 -7.84 -0.48
N CYS A 98 11.24 -7.15 -0.39
CA CYS A 98 11.74 -6.31 -1.49
C CYS A 98 12.16 -7.15 -2.71
N THR A 99 12.77 -8.31 -2.48
CA THR A 99 13.16 -9.24 -3.55
C THR A 99 11.92 -9.80 -4.21
N ILE A 100 10.96 -10.28 -3.41
CA ILE A 100 9.69 -10.84 -3.90
C ILE A 100 8.93 -9.79 -4.70
N ALA A 101 8.82 -8.55 -4.21
CA ALA A 101 8.15 -7.47 -4.92
C ALA A 101 8.78 -7.20 -6.29
N ARG A 102 10.12 -7.23 -6.38
CA ARG A 102 10.82 -7.09 -7.66
C ARG A 102 10.55 -8.27 -8.59
N ASP A 103 10.51 -9.49 -8.06
CA ASP A 103 10.23 -10.70 -8.85
C ASP A 103 8.79 -10.71 -9.36
N VAL A 104 7.81 -10.22 -8.58
CA VAL A 104 6.43 -10.01 -9.02
C VAL A 104 6.38 -9.04 -10.20
N LEU A 105 7.07 -7.90 -10.11
CA LEU A 105 7.18 -6.97 -11.23
C LEU A 105 7.85 -7.61 -12.45
N MET A 106 8.84 -8.49 -12.25
CA MET A 106 9.50 -9.22 -13.34
C MET A 106 8.56 -10.16 -14.07
N VAL A 107 7.84 -11.02 -13.33
CA VAL A 107 6.94 -12.01 -13.95
C VAL A 107 5.69 -11.38 -14.56
N ASN A 108 5.27 -10.21 -14.06
CA ASN A 108 4.22 -9.41 -14.68
C ASN A 108 4.72 -8.65 -15.93
N GLY A 109 6.05 -8.57 -16.13
CA GLY A 109 6.69 -7.83 -17.20
C GLY A 109 6.54 -6.31 -17.06
N GLU A 110 6.79 -5.81 -15.85
CA GLU A 110 6.64 -4.42 -15.45
C GLU A 110 7.97 -3.77 -15.01
N LEU A 111 9.13 -4.42 -15.20
CA LEU A 111 10.41 -3.87 -14.75
C LEU A 111 10.76 -2.58 -15.48
N SER A 112 10.52 -2.49 -16.79
CA SER A 112 10.86 -1.29 -17.57
C SER A 112 10.06 -0.07 -17.14
N ALA A 113 8.80 -0.27 -16.73
CA ALA A 113 7.93 0.81 -16.28
C ALA A 113 8.37 1.37 -14.92
N ASN A 114 8.95 0.52 -14.06
CA ASN A 114 9.31 0.88 -12.69
C ASN A 114 10.80 1.23 -12.50
N PHE A 115 11.69 0.63 -13.31
CA PHE A 115 13.15 0.74 -13.15
C PHE A 115 13.88 1.22 -14.41
N GLY A 116 13.17 1.52 -15.50
CA GLY A 116 13.76 1.90 -16.78
C GLY A 116 14.10 0.70 -17.67
N ARG A 117 14.27 0.95 -18.98
CA ARG A 117 14.39 -0.10 -20.01
C ARG A 117 15.73 -0.83 -20.03
N ASP A 118 16.77 -0.22 -19.49
CA ASP A 118 18.15 -0.73 -19.55
C ASP A 118 18.34 -1.97 -18.67
N GLY A 119 19.52 -2.59 -18.76
CA GLY A 119 19.90 -3.70 -17.88
C GLY A 119 19.10 -4.99 -18.10
N GLY A 120 18.48 -5.16 -19.27
CA GLY A 120 17.69 -6.35 -19.60
C GLY A 120 16.23 -6.29 -19.16
N ASN A 121 15.78 -5.18 -18.55
CA ASN A 121 14.40 -5.05 -18.07
C ASN A 121 13.39 -5.13 -19.22
N TYR A 122 13.68 -4.49 -20.36
CA TYR A 122 12.76 -4.51 -21.51
C TYR A 122 12.62 -5.90 -22.12
N GLU A 123 13.73 -6.60 -22.27
CA GLU A 123 13.77 -7.97 -22.79
C GLU A 123 13.05 -8.92 -21.84
N SER A 124 13.26 -8.78 -20.52
CA SER A 124 12.53 -9.54 -19.50
C SER A 124 11.03 -9.31 -19.57
N ASP A 125 10.59 -8.05 -19.74
CA ASP A 125 9.16 -7.71 -19.81
C ASP A 125 8.50 -8.29 -21.07
N VAL A 126 9.22 -8.30 -22.20
CA VAL A 126 8.73 -8.92 -23.43
C VAL A 126 8.63 -10.43 -23.26
N PHE A 127 9.64 -11.06 -22.67
CA PHE A 127 9.66 -12.51 -22.45
C PHE A 127 8.52 -12.96 -21.53
N HIS A 128 8.38 -12.35 -20.34
CA HIS A 128 7.40 -12.79 -19.37
C HIS A 128 5.97 -12.56 -19.85
N ARG A 129 5.67 -11.43 -20.51
CA ARG A 129 4.34 -11.21 -21.12
C ARG A 129 4.04 -12.13 -22.28
N ALA A 130 5.06 -12.62 -23.00
CA ALA A 130 4.87 -13.58 -24.07
C ALA A 130 4.67 -15.02 -23.57
N VAL A 131 5.26 -15.38 -22.43
CA VAL A 131 5.21 -16.75 -21.89
C VAL A 131 4.10 -16.95 -20.87
N LEU A 132 3.83 -15.95 -20.03
CA LEU A 132 2.87 -15.98 -18.93
C LEU A 132 1.56 -15.27 -19.30
N ASP A 133 0.98 -15.65 -20.44
CA ASP A 133 -0.35 -15.19 -20.82
C ASP A 133 -1.46 -15.88 -19.98
N ASP A 134 -2.66 -15.31 -19.97
CA ASP A 134 -3.80 -15.84 -19.19
C ASP A 134 -4.10 -17.31 -19.54
N ALA A 135 -3.92 -17.69 -20.81
CA ALA A 135 -4.12 -19.07 -21.26
C ALA A 135 -3.07 -20.02 -20.67
N MET A 136 -1.81 -19.60 -20.51
CA MET A 136 -0.77 -20.33 -19.80
C MET A 136 -1.05 -20.46 -18.32
N ILE A 137 -1.43 -19.37 -17.69
CA ILE A 137 -1.71 -19.37 -16.26
C ILE A 137 -2.88 -20.31 -15.97
N GLU A 138 -3.96 -20.24 -16.74
CA GLU A 138 -5.12 -21.10 -16.50
C GLU A 138 -4.84 -22.57 -16.83
N ARG A 139 -4.12 -22.89 -17.93
CA ARG A 139 -3.76 -24.30 -18.21
C ARG A 139 -2.86 -24.88 -17.11
N PHE A 140 -1.96 -24.07 -16.55
CA PHE A 140 -1.12 -24.49 -15.43
C PHE A 140 -1.94 -24.73 -14.17
N ARG A 141 -2.85 -23.80 -13.85
CA ARG A 141 -3.73 -23.86 -12.67
C ARG A 141 -4.65 -25.08 -12.71
N GLN A 142 -5.21 -25.43 -13.87
CA GLN A 142 -6.06 -26.61 -14.05
C GLN A 142 -5.35 -27.95 -13.78
N GLY A 143 -4.02 -27.97 -13.88
CA GLY A 143 -3.21 -29.15 -13.59
C GLY A 143 -2.81 -29.31 -12.12
N GLN A 144 -3.14 -28.34 -11.24
CA GLN A 144 -2.76 -28.37 -9.84
C GLN A 144 -3.76 -29.17 -8.99
N SER A 145 -3.28 -29.74 -7.87
CA SER A 145 -4.16 -30.32 -6.85
C SER A 145 -4.92 -29.23 -6.09
N GLU A 146 -6.04 -29.60 -5.47
CA GLU A 146 -6.81 -28.72 -4.59
C GLU A 146 -5.93 -28.14 -3.46
N GLN A 147 -5.09 -28.98 -2.85
CA GLN A 147 -4.15 -28.55 -1.80
C GLN A 147 -3.17 -27.47 -2.27
N THR A 148 -2.64 -27.58 -3.50
CA THR A 148 -1.74 -26.56 -4.06
C THR A 148 -2.50 -25.27 -4.35
N ILE A 149 -3.73 -25.37 -4.87
CA ILE A 149 -4.58 -24.21 -5.13
C ILE A 149 -4.89 -23.48 -3.81
N ASP A 150 -5.30 -24.20 -2.78
CA ASP A 150 -5.60 -23.65 -1.46
C ASP A 150 -4.35 -23.02 -0.83
N PHE A 151 -3.21 -23.72 -0.86
CA PHE A 151 -1.94 -23.18 -0.37
C PHE A 151 -1.53 -21.90 -1.09
N SER A 152 -1.76 -21.78 -2.40
CA SER A 152 -1.44 -20.54 -3.14
C SER A 152 -2.45 -19.41 -2.92
N ALA A 153 -3.64 -19.71 -2.42
CA ALA A 153 -4.70 -18.75 -2.19
C ALA A 153 -4.63 -18.08 -0.81
N GLY A 154 -3.89 -18.67 0.14
CA GLY A 154 -3.59 -18.08 1.45
C GLY A 154 -2.32 -17.26 1.46
#